data_AF-A0A7V8DG84-F1
#
_entry.id   AF-A0A7V8DG84-F1
#
_cell.length_a   1.000
_cell.length_b   1.000
_cell.length_c   1.000
_cell.angle_alpha   90.00
_cell.angle_beta   90.00
_cell.angle_gamma   90.00
#
_symmetry.space_group_name_H-M   'P 1'
#
loop_
_entity.id
_entity.type
_entity.pdbx_description
1 polymer ?
#
loop_
_entity_poly.entity_id
_entity_poly.type
_entity_poly.pdbx_seq_one_letter_code
_entity_poly.pdbx_strand_id
1 'polypeptide(L)'
;MLLLAAAARRLRPDRTLLLPALRSPLKEEPTEPFSDRADMLRAAAAAARVPAEISLFEKRRGATTYTWQALEYFRGRYPGAEIYFLMGSDCLPGFSRWRRPERILAAARLLVGRRSGFPAGAGKEHSPLFLKGTFPAISSTALRAGLYCGAAPACVPPAAARIIKERGLYLGRLREKVLSRLGPKRAAHTLACARLACDIAAARGADVRAAAVAALIHDYAKELAPRRLERLCRSTGLAVPCLEETVRHAPQLLHSWVSAHLARRELGVGDPVILRAAARHSLGHPSMGELDKIIFVADLAAPDRTYPGAAALRRLALRDLDAAAALGARMKTEWLRLAGRWIHPLGFKTCLKLNS
;
A
#
# COMPACT_ATOMS: atom_id res chain seq x y z
N MET A 1 -15.99 7.64 -10.07
CA MET A 1 -17.00 7.50 -11.14
C MET A 1 -18.35 8.12 -10.78
N LEU A 2 -18.90 7.90 -9.58
CA LEU A 2 -20.12 8.60 -9.13
C LEU A 2 -20.04 10.12 -9.26
N LEU A 3 -18.91 10.70 -8.83
CA LEU A 3 -18.66 12.14 -8.91
C LEU A 3 -18.65 12.66 -10.37
N LEU A 4 -17.96 11.92 -11.25
CA LEU A 4 -17.88 12.23 -12.69
C LEU A 4 -19.27 12.18 -13.35
N ALA A 5 -20.04 11.13 -13.07
CA ALA A 5 -21.40 10.97 -13.60
C ALA A 5 -22.35 12.07 -13.12
N ALA A 6 -22.23 12.51 -11.86
CA ALA A 6 -23.02 13.64 -11.35
C ALA A 6 -22.63 14.97 -12.00
N ALA A 7 -21.33 15.20 -12.22
CA ALA A 7 -20.85 16.38 -12.93
C ALA A 7 -21.37 16.42 -14.38
N ALA A 8 -21.21 15.32 -15.12
CA ALA A 8 -21.66 15.21 -16.50
C ALA A 8 -23.18 15.45 -16.65
N ARG A 9 -24.00 14.87 -15.76
CA ARG A 9 -25.46 15.09 -15.76
C ARG A 9 -25.85 16.54 -15.46
N ARG A 10 -25.13 17.21 -14.56
CA ARG A 10 -25.44 18.59 -14.15
C ARG A 10 -25.05 19.59 -15.22
N LEU A 11 -23.82 19.49 -15.73
CA LEU A 11 -23.25 20.50 -16.62
C LEU A 11 -23.52 20.21 -18.09
N ARG A 12 -23.74 18.94 -18.47
CA ARG A 12 -23.82 18.49 -19.87
C ARG A 12 -22.69 19.09 -20.73
N PRO A 13 -21.42 18.89 -20.33
CA PRO A 13 -20.31 19.60 -20.95
C PRO A 13 -20.09 19.12 -22.39
N ASP A 14 -19.67 20.03 -23.28
CA ASP A 14 -19.26 19.68 -24.64
C ASP A 14 -18.11 18.68 -24.65
N ARG A 15 -17.22 18.79 -23.65
CA ARG A 15 -16.07 17.89 -23.47
C ARG A 15 -15.86 17.55 -22.00
N THR A 16 -15.59 16.27 -21.74
CA THR A 16 -15.10 15.78 -20.44
C THR A 16 -13.69 15.25 -20.59
N LEU A 17 -12.75 15.77 -19.81
CA LEU A 17 -11.34 15.36 -19.85
C LEU A 17 -10.96 14.67 -18.54
N LEU A 18 -10.34 13.50 -18.63
CA LEU A 18 -9.71 12.82 -17.50
C LEU A 18 -8.19 12.92 -17.63
N LEU A 19 -7.55 13.49 -16.61
CA LEU A 19 -6.12 13.78 -16.60
C LEU A 19 -5.41 12.85 -15.62
N PRO A 20 -4.88 11.70 -16.08
CA PRO A 20 -3.98 10.89 -15.25
C PRO A 20 -2.69 11.66 -14.99
N ALA A 21 -2.37 11.90 -13.72
CA ALA A 21 -1.10 12.53 -13.34
C ALA A 21 0.10 11.70 -13.82
N LEU A 22 1.12 12.29 -14.45
CA LEU A 22 2.32 11.54 -14.84
C LEU A 22 3.10 11.07 -13.61
N ARG A 23 3.38 12.00 -12.70
CA ARG A 23 3.98 11.79 -11.37
C ARG A 23 3.26 12.70 -10.38
N SER A 24 2.88 12.16 -9.22
CA SER A 24 2.29 13.01 -8.18
C SER A 24 3.41 13.82 -7.52
N PRO A 25 3.30 15.15 -7.42
CA PRO A 25 4.31 15.98 -6.73
C PRO A 25 4.43 15.67 -5.23
N LEU A 26 3.49 14.91 -4.66
CA LEU A 26 3.36 14.64 -3.24
C LEU A 26 3.63 13.16 -2.87
N LYS A 27 3.99 12.31 -3.84
CA LYS A 27 4.19 10.87 -3.59
C LYS A 27 5.49 10.39 -4.19
N GLU A 28 6.27 9.69 -3.38
CA GLU A 28 7.46 8.96 -3.80
C GLU A 28 7.14 7.51 -4.23
N GLU A 29 5.94 7.02 -3.93
CA GLU A 29 5.51 5.66 -4.27
C GLU A 29 5.56 5.39 -5.79
N PRO A 30 6.10 4.23 -6.23
CA PRO A 30 5.99 3.79 -7.61
C PRO A 30 4.50 3.69 -8.02
N THR A 31 4.11 4.47 -9.02
CA THR A 31 2.78 4.38 -9.62
C THR A 31 2.76 3.33 -10.72
N GLU A 32 1.61 2.66 -10.91
CA GLU A 32 1.39 1.82 -12.09
C GLU A 32 1.68 2.59 -13.39
N PRO A 33 2.12 1.90 -14.46
CA PRO A 33 2.43 2.53 -15.74
C PRO A 33 1.33 3.47 -16.21
N PHE A 34 1.72 4.59 -16.82
CA PHE A 34 0.77 5.61 -17.26
C PHE A 34 -0.31 5.04 -18.19
N SER A 35 0.08 4.16 -19.13
CA SER A 35 -0.84 3.49 -20.07
C SER A 35 -1.90 2.67 -19.34
N ASP A 36 -1.49 1.89 -18.33
CA ASP A 36 -2.41 1.07 -17.54
C ASP A 36 -3.40 1.94 -16.76
N ARG A 37 -2.92 3.06 -16.18
CA ARG A 37 -3.79 4.02 -15.50
C ARG A 37 -4.76 4.72 -16.45
N ALA A 38 -4.31 5.05 -17.66
CA ALA A 38 -5.16 5.60 -18.71
C ALA A 38 -6.25 4.60 -19.12
N ASP A 39 -5.92 3.33 -19.31
CA ASP A 39 -6.89 2.29 -19.67
C ASP A 39 -7.90 2.04 -18.54
N MET A 40 -7.43 2.00 -17.27
CA MET A 40 -8.33 1.93 -16.11
C MET A 40 -9.28 3.13 -16.03
N LEU A 41 -8.81 4.34 -16.36
CA LEU A 41 -9.67 5.54 -16.42
C LEU A 41 -10.71 5.44 -17.55
N ARG A 42 -10.34 4.95 -18.74
CA ARG A 42 -11.29 4.70 -19.85
C ARG A 42 -12.36 3.72 -19.44
N ALA A 43 -11.96 2.58 -18.88
CA ALA A 43 -12.86 1.55 -18.39
C ALA A 43 -13.83 2.10 -17.33
N ALA A 44 -13.32 2.95 -16.43
CA ALA A 44 -14.12 3.56 -15.38
C ALA A 44 -15.09 4.62 -15.91
N ALA A 45 -14.68 5.44 -16.89
CA ALA A 45 -15.56 6.42 -17.55
C ALA A 45 -16.68 5.74 -18.35
N ALA A 46 -16.35 4.67 -19.08
CA ALA A 46 -17.32 3.86 -19.81
C ALA A 46 -18.34 3.22 -18.85
N ALA A 47 -17.89 2.67 -17.72
CA ALA A 47 -18.78 2.14 -16.68
C ALA A 47 -19.69 3.21 -16.07
N ALA A 48 -19.23 4.47 -16.03
CA ALA A 48 -20.03 5.61 -15.59
C ALA A 48 -21.00 6.14 -16.65
N ARG A 49 -20.94 5.61 -17.88
CA ARG A 49 -21.65 6.12 -19.07
C ARG A 49 -21.39 7.60 -19.33
N VAL A 50 -20.15 8.04 -19.07
CA VAL A 50 -19.72 9.42 -19.35
C VAL A 50 -18.75 9.39 -20.52
N PRO A 51 -19.10 10.00 -21.68
CA PRO A 51 -18.16 10.24 -22.76
C PRO A 51 -17.01 11.11 -22.22
N ALA A 52 -15.81 10.54 -22.10
CA ALA A 52 -14.66 11.24 -21.58
C ALA A 52 -13.40 10.90 -22.35
N GLU A 53 -12.60 11.92 -22.65
CA GLU A 53 -11.31 11.79 -23.30
C GLU A 53 -10.20 11.67 -22.25
N ILE A 54 -9.28 10.72 -22.43
CA ILE A 54 -8.08 10.67 -21.59
C ILE A 54 -7.05 11.65 -22.13
N SER A 55 -6.71 12.65 -21.33
CA SER A 55 -5.65 13.59 -21.67
C SER A 55 -4.27 12.93 -21.55
N LEU A 56 -3.50 13.00 -22.62
CA LEU A 56 -2.07 12.65 -22.64
C LEU A 56 -1.15 13.85 -22.39
N PHE A 57 -1.71 15.00 -21.98
CA PHE A 57 -0.96 16.25 -21.80
C PHE A 57 0.26 16.06 -20.90
N GLU A 58 0.07 15.53 -19.69
CA GLU A 58 1.17 15.35 -18.75
C GLU A 58 2.21 14.34 -19.26
N LYS A 59 1.76 13.27 -19.93
CA LYS A 59 2.68 12.30 -20.55
C LYS A 59 3.56 12.96 -21.62
N ARG A 60 2.96 13.79 -22.49
CA ARG A 60 3.71 14.52 -23.53
C ARG A 60 4.66 15.55 -22.94
N ARG A 61 4.28 16.20 -21.84
CA ARG A 61 5.13 17.17 -21.14
C ARG A 61 6.34 16.52 -20.47
N GLY A 62 6.24 15.25 -20.06
CA GLY A 62 7.36 14.50 -19.48
C GLY A 62 7.82 14.97 -18.09
N ALA A 63 7.11 15.94 -17.47
CA ALA A 63 7.48 16.54 -16.20
C ALA A 63 6.31 16.56 -15.22
N THR A 64 6.63 16.61 -13.93
CA THR A 64 5.65 16.83 -12.86
C THR A 64 4.85 18.09 -13.14
N THR A 65 3.52 17.95 -13.23
CA THR A 65 2.61 19.03 -13.60
C THR A 65 1.69 19.35 -12.43
N TYR A 66 1.62 20.62 -12.06
CA TYR A 66 0.68 21.10 -11.06
C TYR A 66 -0.67 21.45 -11.69
N THR A 67 -1.75 21.37 -10.89
CA THR A 67 -3.12 21.61 -11.36
C THR A 67 -3.27 22.93 -12.11
N TRP A 68 -2.68 24.03 -11.64
CA TRP A 68 -2.76 25.34 -12.31
C TRP A 68 -2.16 25.31 -13.73
N GLN A 69 -1.07 24.56 -13.94
CA GLN A 69 -0.41 24.44 -15.25
C GLN A 69 -1.27 23.66 -16.24
N ALA A 70 -1.95 22.62 -15.76
CA ALA A 70 -2.88 21.85 -16.58
C ALA A 70 -4.09 22.71 -16.99
N LEU A 71 -4.68 23.43 -16.03
CA LEU A 71 -5.84 24.28 -16.32
C LEU A 71 -5.51 25.43 -17.27
N GLU A 72 -4.36 26.09 -17.13
CA GLU A 72 -3.94 27.13 -18.06
C GLU A 72 -3.68 26.61 -19.46
N TYR A 73 -3.06 25.42 -19.59
CA TYR A 73 -2.91 24.76 -20.88
C TYR A 73 -4.27 24.50 -21.54
N PHE A 74 -5.27 24.03 -20.78
CA PHE A 74 -6.60 23.77 -21.32
C PHE A 74 -7.39 25.05 -21.62
N ARG A 75 -7.18 26.12 -20.86
CA ARG A 75 -7.74 27.44 -21.17
C ARG A 75 -7.18 28.00 -22.47
N GLY A 76 -5.88 27.83 -22.73
CA GLY A 76 -5.28 28.19 -24.01
C GLY A 76 -5.73 27.29 -25.17
N ARG A 77 -5.94 26.00 -24.92
CA ARG A 77 -6.40 25.03 -25.93
C ARG A 77 -7.86 25.22 -26.32
N TYR A 78 -8.70 25.70 -25.41
CA TYR A 78 -10.12 25.95 -25.64
C TYR A 78 -10.48 27.40 -25.32
N PRO A 79 -10.06 28.38 -26.15
CA PRO A 79 -10.39 29.78 -25.94
C PRO A 79 -11.91 29.98 -25.86
N GLY A 80 -12.36 30.76 -24.88
CA GLY A 80 -13.77 31.06 -24.65
C GLY A 80 -14.57 29.95 -23.93
N ALA A 81 -13.99 28.78 -23.68
CA ALA A 81 -14.69 27.72 -22.95
C ALA A 81 -14.78 28.02 -21.45
N GLU A 82 -15.95 27.75 -20.85
CA GLU A 82 -16.09 27.69 -19.40
C GLU A 82 -15.48 26.38 -18.86
N ILE A 83 -14.36 26.50 -18.15
CA ILE A 83 -13.66 25.33 -17.60
C ILE A 83 -14.11 25.08 -16.16
N TYR A 84 -14.50 23.84 -15.88
CA TYR A 84 -14.80 23.38 -14.53
C TYR A 84 -13.74 22.38 -14.03
N PHE A 85 -13.17 22.64 -12.86
CA PHE A 85 -12.27 21.70 -12.19
C PHE A 85 -13.04 20.87 -11.16
N LEU A 86 -13.25 19.59 -11.48
CA LEU A 86 -14.00 18.66 -10.64
C LEU A 86 -13.15 18.11 -9.49
N MET A 87 -13.59 18.34 -8.26
CA MET A 87 -12.94 17.84 -7.05
C MET A 87 -13.94 17.36 -5.99
N GLY A 88 -13.46 16.65 -4.98
CA GLY A 88 -14.24 16.30 -3.79
C GLY A 88 -14.12 17.37 -2.71
N SER A 89 -15.13 17.49 -1.84
CA SER A 89 -15.10 18.44 -0.72
C SER A 89 -14.01 18.13 0.32
N ASP A 90 -13.46 16.92 0.32
CA ASP A 90 -12.30 16.52 1.12
C ASP A 90 -11.01 17.29 0.78
N CYS A 91 -10.92 17.83 -0.44
CA CYS A 91 -9.78 18.62 -0.88
C CYS A 91 -9.91 20.13 -0.60
N LEU A 92 -11.12 20.63 -0.30
CA LEU A 92 -11.37 22.07 -0.12
C LEU A 92 -10.65 22.68 1.09
N PRO A 93 -10.64 22.07 2.31
CA PRO A 93 -9.98 22.67 3.47
C PRO A 93 -8.49 22.97 3.28
N GLY A 94 -7.81 22.22 2.39
CA GLY A 94 -6.39 22.40 2.06
C GLY A 94 -6.14 23.16 0.77
N PHE A 95 -7.16 23.60 0.04
CA PHE A 95 -7.02 24.15 -1.31
C PHE A 95 -6.15 25.41 -1.34
N SER A 96 -6.26 26.28 -0.34
CA SER A 96 -5.42 27.49 -0.20
C SER A 96 -3.92 27.19 -0.09
N ARG A 97 -3.55 25.96 0.30
CA ARG A 97 -2.15 25.50 0.39
C ARG A 97 -1.65 24.86 -0.91
N TRP A 98 -2.49 24.73 -1.93
CA TRP A 98 -2.07 24.20 -3.22
C TRP A 98 -1.06 25.15 -3.89
N ARG A 99 -0.32 24.68 -4.88
CA ARG A 99 0.62 25.55 -5.61
C ARG A 99 -0.17 26.50 -6.51
N ARG A 100 -0.07 27.81 -6.27
CA ARG A 100 -0.71 28.89 -7.06
C ARG A 100 -2.25 28.73 -7.17
N PRO A 101 -3.01 28.68 -6.05
CA PRO A 101 -4.46 28.49 -6.08
C PRO A 101 -5.19 29.63 -6.82
N GLU A 102 -4.65 30.85 -6.78
CA GLU A 102 -5.16 32.00 -7.51
C GLU A 102 -5.19 31.76 -9.03
N ARG A 103 -4.18 31.07 -9.57
CA ARG A 103 -4.13 30.72 -11.00
C ARG A 103 -5.13 29.62 -11.36
N ILE A 104 -5.44 28.73 -10.42
CA ILE A 104 -6.50 27.72 -10.60
C ILE A 104 -7.86 28.42 -10.70
N LEU A 105 -8.16 29.33 -9.77
CA LEU A 105 -9.42 30.07 -9.74
C LEU A 105 -9.58 31.00 -10.94
N ALA A 106 -8.49 31.58 -11.45
CA ALA A 106 -8.52 32.37 -12.69
C ALA A 106 -8.72 31.52 -13.95
N ALA A 107 -8.34 30.24 -13.93
CA ALA A 107 -8.40 29.35 -15.09
C ALA A 107 -9.66 28.47 -15.14
N ALA A 108 -10.30 28.20 -14.00
CA ALA A 108 -11.46 27.31 -13.92
C ALA A 108 -12.35 27.59 -12.70
N ARG A 109 -13.64 27.28 -12.84
CA ARG A 109 -14.60 27.22 -11.73
C ARG A 109 -14.45 25.91 -10.98
N LEU A 110 -14.41 25.96 -9.64
CA LEU A 110 -14.38 24.74 -8.83
C LEU A 110 -15.76 24.06 -8.84
N LEU A 111 -15.82 22.79 -9.27
CA LEU A 111 -17.02 21.96 -9.20
C LEU A 111 -16.82 20.88 -8.13
N VAL A 112 -17.62 20.91 -7.07
CA VAL A 112 -17.33 20.14 -5.85
C VAL A 112 -18.44 19.14 -5.55
N GLY A 113 -18.09 17.87 -5.40
CA GLY A 113 -18.98 16.88 -4.81
C GLY A 113 -18.78 16.73 -3.31
N ARG A 114 -19.86 16.84 -2.53
CA ARG A 114 -19.82 16.68 -1.08
C ARG A 114 -19.50 15.23 -0.71
N ARG A 115 -18.37 14.98 -0.05
CA ARG A 115 -18.00 13.67 0.50
C ARG A 115 -18.63 13.44 1.87
N SER A 116 -19.04 12.21 2.17
CA SER A 116 -19.43 11.81 3.53
C SER A 116 -18.32 12.16 4.53
N GLY A 117 -18.67 12.81 5.63
CA GLY A 117 -17.72 13.25 6.67
C GLY A 117 -17.05 14.61 6.41
N PHE A 118 -17.32 15.28 5.29
CA PHE A 118 -16.78 16.62 4.98
C PHE A 118 -17.90 17.64 4.75
N PRO A 119 -18.12 18.61 5.66
CA PRO A 119 -19.18 19.59 5.51
C PRO A 119 -18.90 20.58 4.37
N ALA A 120 -19.96 21.11 3.74
CA ALA A 120 -19.84 22.06 2.63
C ALA A 120 -19.47 23.50 3.04
N GLY A 121 -19.15 23.72 4.32
CA GLY A 121 -18.76 25.03 4.84
C GLY A 121 -17.29 25.41 4.58
N ALA A 122 -16.42 24.43 4.38
CA ALA A 122 -15.00 24.69 4.13
C ALA A 122 -14.75 25.18 2.70
N GLY A 123 -13.96 26.23 2.51
CA GLY A 123 -13.62 26.75 1.18
C GLY A 123 -14.69 27.64 0.53
N LYS A 124 -15.66 28.16 1.30
CA LYS A 124 -16.72 29.05 0.79
C LYS A 124 -16.15 30.33 0.16
N GLU A 125 -15.01 30.79 0.65
CA GLU A 125 -14.24 31.94 0.15
C GLU A 125 -13.82 31.79 -1.32
N HIS A 126 -13.82 30.57 -1.86
CA HIS A 126 -13.48 30.29 -3.26
C HIS A 126 -14.72 30.16 -4.17
N SER A 127 -15.92 30.44 -3.64
CA SER A 127 -17.21 30.37 -4.34
C SER A 127 -17.42 29.08 -5.19
N PRO A 128 -17.18 27.88 -4.64
CA PRO A 128 -17.31 26.63 -5.39
C PRO A 128 -18.76 26.31 -5.78
N LEU A 129 -18.95 25.68 -6.94
CA LEU A 129 -20.23 25.12 -7.36
C LEU A 129 -20.40 23.70 -6.81
N PHE A 130 -21.36 23.48 -5.92
CA PHE A 130 -21.61 22.16 -5.37
C PHE A 130 -22.55 21.31 -6.24
N LEU A 131 -22.18 20.04 -6.42
CA LEU A 131 -23.04 19.00 -7.00
C LEU A 131 -24.12 18.58 -6.00
N LYS A 132 -25.31 18.23 -6.51
CA LYS A 132 -26.40 17.69 -5.69
C LYS A 132 -26.04 16.28 -5.20
N GLY A 133 -26.30 16.01 -3.93
CA GLY A 133 -26.10 14.71 -3.28
C GLY A 133 -24.81 14.61 -2.47
N THR A 134 -24.66 13.46 -1.80
CA THR A 134 -23.48 13.10 -1.00
C THR A 134 -22.79 11.89 -1.62
N PHE A 135 -21.46 11.95 -1.72
CA PHE A 135 -20.62 10.96 -2.37
C PHE A 135 -19.77 10.22 -1.33
N PRO A 136 -19.48 8.92 -1.53
CA PRO A 136 -18.68 8.17 -0.57
C PRO A 136 -17.24 8.72 -0.47
N ALA A 137 -16.71 8.80 0.74
CA ALA A 137 -15.30 9.08 1.00
C ALA A 137 -14.47 7.81 0.76
N ILE A 138 -13.90 7.68 -0.44
CA ILE A 138 -13.10 6.52 -0.83
C ILE A 138 -11.62 6.89 -0.76
N SER A 139 -10.88 6.25 0.15
CA SER A 139 -9.43 6.42 0.26
C SER A 139 -8.71 5.61 -0.81
N SER A 140 -8.00 6.29 -1.71
CA SER A 140 -7.17 5.62 -2.73
C SER A 140 -6.08 4.73 -2.11
N THR A 141 -5.54 5.12 -0.94
CA THR A 141 -4.52 4.35 -0.22
C THR A 141 -5.12 3.07 0.36
N ALA A 142 -6.31 3.14 0.96
CA ALA A 142 -7.00 1.94 1.44
C ALA A 142 -7.38 0.97 0.31
N LEU A 143 -7.79 1.50 -0.86
CA LEU A 143 -8.04 0.66 -2.03
C LEU A 143 -6.79 -0.04 -2.53
N ARG A 144 -5.66 0.68 -2.63
CA ARG A 144 -4.38 0.09 -3.02
C ARG A 144 -3.94 -0.99 -2.02
N ALA A 145 -4.04 -0.72 -0.72
CA ALA A 145 -3.75 -1.71 0.33
C ALA A 145 -4.55 -3.02 0.14
N GLY A 146 -5.86 -2.90 -0.13
CA GLY A 146 -6.69 -4.06 -0.44
C GLY A 146 -6.22 -4.80 -1.69
N LEU A 147 -5.96 -4.08 -2.78
CA LEU A 147 -5.50 -4.64 -4.05
C LEU A 147 -4.13 -5.34 -3.93
N TYR A 148 -3.20 -4.78 -3.15
CA TYR A 148 -1.91 -5.41 -2.82
C TYR A 148 -2.11 -6.80 -2.20
N CYS A 149 -3.11 -6.93 -1.32
CA CYS A 149 -3.45 -8.16 -0.63
C CYS A 149 -4.43 -9.07 -1.40
N GLY A 150 -4.75 -8.75 -2.66
CA GLY A 150 -5.60 -9.58 -3.51
C GLY A 150 -7.11 -9.36 -3.34
N ALA A 151 -7.53 -8.32 -2.61
CA ALA A 151 -8.94 -7.96 -2.56
C ALA A 151 -9.43 -7.44 -3.93
N ALA A 152 -10.73 -7.57 -4.18
CA ALA A 152 -11.43 -6.97 -5.32
C ALA A 152 -12.46 -5.96 -4.80
N PRO A 153 -12.07 -4.69 -4.54
CA PRO A 153 -12.98 -3.73 -3.94
C PRO A 153 -14.17 -3.44 -4.87
N ALA A 154 -15.39 -3.53 -4.34
CA ALA A 154 -16.63 -3.35 -5.12
C ALA A 154 -16.76 -1.97 -5.81
N CYS A 155 -16.03 -0.96 -5.32
CA CYS A 155 -16.01 0.36 -5.94
C CYS A 155 -15.12 0.48 -7.19
N VAL A 156 -14.34 -0.57 -7.50
CA VAL A 156 -13.56 -0.66 -8.74
C VAL A 156 -14.45 -1.25 -9.83
N PRO A 157 -14.69 -0.56 -10.95
CA PRO A 157 -15.53 -1.08 -12.03
C PRO A 157 -14.99 -2.41 -12.58
N PRO A 158 -15.85 -3.38 -12.96
CA PRO A 158 -15.42 -4.70 -13.42
C PRO A 158 -14.41 -4.68 -14.57
N ALA A 159 -14.58 -3.78 -15.54
CA ALA A 159 -13.64 -3.63 -16.65
C ALA A 159 -12.25 -3.14 -16.20
N ALA A 160 -12.19 -2.25 -15.21
CA ALA A 160 -10.92 -1.83 -14.61
C ALA A 160 -10.30 -2.95 -13.75
N ALA A 161 -11.13 -3.70 -13.01
CA ALA A 161 -10.68 -4.85 -12.23
C ALA A 161 -10.07 -5.95 -13.13
N ARG A 162 -10.63 -6.16 -14.34
CA ARG A 162 -10.07 -7.06 -15.35
C ARG A 162 -8.67 -6.63 -15.79
N ILE A 163 -8.49 -5.35 -16.12
CA ILE A 163 -7.17 -4.79 -16.48
C ILE A 163 -6.16 -5.00 -15.35
N ILE A 164 -6.56 -4.74 -14.10
CA ILE A 164 -5.71 -4.96 -12.92
C ILE A 164 -5.24 -6.41 -12.85
N LYS A 165 -6.15 -7.37 -13.04
CA LYS A 165 -5.87 -8.80 -12.97
C LYS A 165 -4.97 -9.25 -14.11
N GLU A 166 -5.35 -8.99 -15.36
CA GLU A 166 -4.63 -9.45 -16.57
C GLU A 166 -3.21 -8.90 -16.64
N ARG A 167 -3.02 -7.64 -16.21
CA ARG A 167 -1.70 -7.00 -16.23
C ARG A 167 -0.95 -7.15 -14.90
N GLY A 168 -1.51 -7.88 -13.93
CA GLY A 168 -0.95 -8.10 -12.60
C GLY A 168 -0.49 -6.83 -11.88
N LEU A 169 -1.29 -5.77 -11.98
CA LEU A 169 -1.07 -4.47 -11.34
C LEU A 169 -1.27 -4.58 -9.81
N TYR A 170 -0.84 -3.55 -9.07
CA TYR A 170 -0.98 -3.46 -7.61
C TYR A 170 -0.44 -4.72 -6.92
N LEU A 171 0.82 -5.04 -7.20
CA LEU A 171 1.52 -6.24 -6.72
C LEU A 171 0.93 -7.57 -7.19
N GLY A 172 0.00 -7.59 -8.15
CA GLY A 172 -0.62 -8.81 -8.68
C GLY A 172 0.42 -9.84 -9.16
N ARG A 173 1.38 -9.43 -10.01
CA ARG A 173 2.47 -10.30 -10.48
C ARG A 173 3.34 -10.84 -9.34
N LEU A 174 3.67 -10.01 -8.36
CA LEU A 174 4.48 -10.41 -7.21
C LEU A 174 3.73 -11.43 -6.35
N ARG A 175 2.48 -11.12 -6.02
CA ARG A 175 1.60 -11.97 -5.23
C ARG A 175 1.43 -13.33 -5.89
N GLU A 176 1.14 -13.38 -7.18
CA GLU A 176 1.00 -14.65 -7.92
C GLU A 176 2.27 -15.52 -7.82
N LYS A 177 3.46 -14.94 -8.09
CA LYS A 177 4.73 -15.65 -7.97
C LYS A 177 4.99 -16.16 -6.54
N VAL A 178 4.69 -15.35 -5.52
CA VAL A 178 4.84 -15.75 -4.12
C VAL A 178 3.90 -16.90 -3.78
N LEU A 179 2.60 -16.71 -4.02
CA LEU A 179 1.58 -17.67 -3.60
C LEU A 179 1.70 -19.01 -4.35
N SER A 180 2.20 -19.01 -5.58
CA SER A 180 2.45 -20.25 -6.35
C SER A 180 3.45 -21.20 -5.69
N ARG A 181 4.27 -20.72 -4.75
CA ARG A 181 5.25 -21.52 -4.01
C ARG A 181 4.79 -21.96 -2.62
N LEU A 182 3.61 -21.54 -2.20
CA LEU A 182 3.13 -21.74 -0.83
C LEU A 182 1.88 -22.63 -0.84
N GLY A 183 1.81 -23.55 0.11
CA GLY A 183 0.61 -24.31 0.37
C GLY A 183 -0.57 -23.41 0.80
N PRO A 184 -1.82 -23.89 0.67
CA PRO A 184 -3.02 -23.06 0.87
C PRO A 184 -3.06 -22.33 2.23
N LYS A 185 -2.67 -23.01 3.32
CA LYS A 185 -2.63 -22.42 4.67
C LYS A 185 -1.62 -21.27 4.77
N ARG A 186 -0.44 -21.44 4.16
CA ARG A 186 0.63 -20.44 4.19
C ARG A 186 0.33 -19.26 3.26
N ALA A 187 -0.28 -19.53 2.12
CA ALA A 187 -0.80 -18.50 1.22
C ALA A 187 -1.84 -17.61 1.93
N ALA A 188 -2.80 -18.22 2.63
CA ALA A 188 -3.80 -17.49 3.42
C ALA A 188 -3.16 -16.64 4.53
N HIS A 189 -2.22 -17.22 5.28
CA HIS A 189 -1.45 -16.50 6.30
C HIS A 189 -0.69 -15.31 5.71
N THR A 190 -0.02 -15.50 4.57
CA THR A 190 0.76 -14.44 3.91
C THR A 190 -0.12 -13.25 3.53
N LEU A 191 -1.32 -13.49 3.01
CA LEU A 191 -2.27 -12.43 2.69
C LEU A 191 -2.86 -11.75 3.93
N ALA A 192 -3.14 -12.51 5.00
CA ALA A 192 -3.61 -11.97 6.26
C ALA A 192 -2.55 -11.09 6.95
N CYS A 193 -1.29 -11.54 6.93
CA CYS A 193 -0.13 -10.78 7.39
C CYS A 193 0.06 -9.50 6.55
N ALA A 194 0.01 -9.59 5.22
CA ALA A 194 0.10 -8.42 4.34
C ALA A 194 -1.00 -7.40 4.59
N ARG A 195 -2.23 -7.85 4.84
CA ARG A 195 -3.34 -6.95 5.18
C ARG A 195 -3.09 -6.22 6.48
N LEU A 196 -2.72 -6.93 7.54
CA LEU A 196 -2.44 -6.31 8.83
C LEU A 196 -1.22 -5.36 8.76
N ALA A 197 -0.18 -5.73 8.03
CA ALA A 197 0.99 -4.88 7.80
C ALA A 197 0.60 -3.56 7.11
N CYS A 198 -0.28 -3.62 6.10
CA CYS A 198 -0.82 -2.42 5.45
C CYS A 198 -1.64 -1.55 6.42
N ASP A 199 -2.49 -2.17 7.24
CA ASP A 199 -3.33 -1.46 8.19
C ASP A 199 -2.47 -0.74 9.27
N ILE A 200 -1.42 -1.41 9.79
CA ILE A 200 -0.45 -0.80 10.70
C ILE A 200 0.32 0.33 10.01
N ALA A 201 0.86 0.10 8.81
CA ALA A 201 1.61 1.12 8.07
C ALA A 201 0.76 2.38 7.83
N ALA A 202 -0.51 2.20 7.44
CA ALA A 202 -1.43 3.31 7.24
C ALA A 202 -1.71 4.09 8.54
N ALA A 203 -1.90 3.39 9.67
CA ALA A 203 -2.11 4.02 10.98
C ALA A 203 -0.87 4.81 11.46
N ARG A 204 0.33 4.40 11.03
CA ARG A 204 1.60 5.05 11.36
C ARG A 204 2.03 6.15 10.38
N GLY A 205 1.37 6.28 9.24
CA GLY A 205 1.84 7.14 8.15
C GLY A 205 3.08 6.62 7.42
N ALA A 206 3.38 5.32 7.56
CA ALA A 206 4.49 4.64 6.90
C ALA A 206 4.12 4.19 5.48
N ASP A 207 5.13 3.75 4.71
CA ASP A 207 4.93 3.24 3.34
C ASP A 207 4.13 1.93 3.33
N VAL A 208 2.86 2.04 2.94
CA VAL A 208 1.91 0.92 2.86
C VAL A 208 2.32 -0.11 1.80
N ARG A 209 2.91 0.33 0.68
CA ARG A 209 3.36 -0.58 -0.38
C ARG A 209 4.58 -1.37 0.08
N ALA A 210 5.54 -0.72 0.74
CA ALA A 210 6.71 -1.39 1.30
C ALA A 210 6.30 -2.45 2.35
N ALA A 211 5.34 -2.12 3.22
CA ALA A 211 4.74 -3.06 4.15
C ALA A 211 4.08 -4.26 3.46
N ALA A 212 3.31 -4.03 2.40
CA ALA A 212 2.70 -5.10 1.62
C ALA A 212 3.76 -6.01 0.97
N VAL A 213 4.79 -5.45 0.33
CA VAL A 213 5.84 -6.23 -0.33
C VAL A 213 6.62 -7.06 0.70
N ALA A 214 7.05 -6.46 1.81
CA ALA A 214 7.81 -7.17 2.84
C ALA A 214 6.98 -8.31 3.46
N ALA A 215 5.70 -8.08 3.71
CA ALA A 215 4.80 -9.11 4.22
C ALA A 215 4.49 -10.20 3.18
N LEU A 216 4.38 -9.88 1.90
CA LEU A 216 4.19 -10.91 0.86
C LEU A 216 5.41 -11.85 0.79
N ILE A 217 6.63 -11.35 0.94
CA ILE A 217 7.84 -12.15 0.77
C ILE A 217 8.36 -12.81 2.05
N HIS A 218 7.88 -12.43 3.25
CA HIS A 218 8.51 -12.84 4.53
C HIS A 218 8.67 -14.36 4.68
N ASP A 219 7.67 -15.11 4.21
CA ASP A 219 7.57 -16.56 4.32
C ASP A 219 7.83 -17.28 2.98
N TYR A 220 8.41 -16.61 1.99
CA TYR A 220 8.63 -17.17 0.64
C TYR A 220 9.44 -18.48 0.62
N ALA A 221 10.31 -18.69 1.60
CA ALA A 221 11.10 -19.90 1.79
C ALA A 221 10.56 -20.83 2.89
N LYS A 222 9.38 -20.56 3.47
CA LYS A 222 8.88 -21.22 4.68
C LYS A 222 8.65 -22.72 4.53
N GLU A 223 8.34 -23.18 3.33
CA GLU A 223 8.03 -24.59 3.04
C GLU A 223 9.22 -25.35 2.43
N LEU A 224 10.39 -24.71 2.34
CA LEU A 224 11.62 -25.40 1.97
C LEU A 224 12.08 -26.31 3.12
N ALA A 225 12.60 -27.48 2.75
CA ALA A 225 13.18 -28.42 3.71
C ALA A 225 14.40 -27.81 4.44
N PRO A 226 14.58 -28.10 5.74
CA PRO A 226 15.72 -27.62 6.53
C PRO A 226 17.09 -27.76 5.86
N ARG A 227 17.40 -28.94 5.29
CA ARG A 227 18.67 -29.19 4.57
C ARG A 227 18.87 -28.27 3.36
N ARG A 228 17.78 -27.89 2.68
CA ARG A 228 17.83 -26.96 1.54
C ARG A 228 18.03 -25.53 2.02
N LEU A 229 17.39 -25.13 3.11
CA LEU A 229 17.61 -23.82 3.73
C LEU A 229 19.08 -23.66 4.15
N GLU A 230 19.63 -24.64 4.87
CA GLU A 230 21.04 -24.66 5.27
C GLU A 230 21.97 -24.57 4.06
N ARG A 231 21.75 -25.42 3.04
CA ARG A 231 22.55 -25.40 1.81
C ARG A 231 22.56 -24.02 1.17
N LEU A 232 21.40 -23.38 1.06
CA LEU A 232 21.29 -22.03 0.51
C LEU A 232 22.04 -21.00 1.36
N CYS A 233 21.92 -21.06 2.69
CA CYS A 233 22.67 -20.18 3.58
C CYS A 233 24.18 -20.31 3.37
N ARG A 234 24.70 -21.54 3.35
CA ARG A 234 26.14 -21.82 3.19
C ARG A 234 26.64 -21.45 1.80
N SER A 235 25.96 -21.87 0.73
CA SER A 235 26.43 -21.69 -0.65
C SER A 235 26.36 -20.23 -1.13
N THR A 236 25.55 -19.39 -0.49
CA THR A 236 25.39 -17.98 -0.86
C THR A 236 26.06 -17.02 0.11
N GLY A 237 26.68 -17.54 1.18
CA GLY A 237 27.36 -16.72 2.20
C GLY A 237 26.41 -15.79 2.95
N LEU A 238 25.17 -16.21 3.21
CA LEU A 238 24.23 -15.37 3.98
C LEU A 238 24.74 -15.20 5.41
N ALA A 239 24.82 -13.93 5.83
CA ALA A 239 25.15 -13.55 7.20
C ALA A 239 23.97 -13.87 8.14
N VAL A 240 23.84 -15.14 8.52
CA VAL A 240 22.86 -15.62 9.50
C VAL A 240 23.52 -15.65 10.89
N PRO A 241 22.99 -14.90 11.87
CA PRO A 241 23.48 -14.93 13.25
C PRO A 241 23.34 -16.34 13.85
N CYS A 242 24.39 -16.83 14.51
CA CYS A 242 24.40 -18.15 15.16
C CYS A 242 23.97 -19.28 14.19
N LEU A 243 24.55 -19.32 12.99
CA LEU A 243 24.15 -20.25 11.93
C LEU A 243 24.22 -21.70 12.42
N GLU A 244 25.33 -22.11 13.04
CA GLU A 244 25.53 -23.51 13.46
C GLU A 244 24.53 -23.93 14.55
N GLU A 245 24.27 -23.06 15.54
CA GLU A 245 23.27 -23.32 16.57
C GLU A 245 21.84 -23.34 15.99
N THR A 246 21.57 -22.44 15.03
CA THR A 246 20.28 -22.40 14.35
C THR A 246 20.03 -23.68 13.56
N VAL A 247 21.03 -24.17 12.81
CA VAL A 247 20.95 -25.45 12.09
C VAL A 247 20.69 -26.61 13.06
N ARG A 248 21.38 -26.63 14.21
CA ARG A 248 21.26 -27.70 15.20
C ARG A 248 19.90 -27.73 15.90
N HIS A 249 19.41 -26.58 16.34
CA HIS A 249 18.28 -26.52 17.27
C HIS A 249 16.95 -26.12 16.63
N ALA A 250 16.97 -25.25 15.61
CA ALA A 250 15.77 -24.74 14.99
C ALA A 250 16.01 -24.35 13.51
N PRO A 251 16.36 -25.31 12.64
CA PRO A 251 16.82 -25.00 11.28
C PRO A 251 15.74 -24.34 10.43
N GLN A 252 14.46 -24.49 10.79
CA GLN A 252 13.38 -23.79 10.11
C GLN A 252 13.47 -22.27 10.25
N LEU A 253 14.16 -21.71 11.25
CA LEU A 253 14.34 -20.26 11.38
C LEU A 253 15.11 -19.66 10.19
N LEU A 254 15.94 -20.45 9.51
CA LEU A 254 16.72 -20.00 8.34
C LEU A 254 15.84 -19.45 7.21
N HIS A 255 14.57 -19.85 7.12
CA HIS A 255 13.66 -19.35 6.10
C HIS A 255 13.58 -17.82 6.05
N SER A 256 13.72 -17.10 7.16
CA SER A 256 13.55 -15.64 7.11
C SER A 256 14.64 -14.98 6.25
N TRP A 257 15.91 -15.34 6.45
CA TRP A 257 17.02 -14.85 5.63
C TRP A 257 16.97 -15.41 4.20
N VAL A 258 16.62 -16.69 4.04
CA VAL A 258 16.51 -17.31 2.70
C VAL A 258 15.36 -16.69 1.90
N SER A 259 14.21 -16.37 2.52
CA SER A 259 13.08 -15.66 1.91
C SER A 259 13.54 -14.33 1.32
N ALA A 260 14.28 -13.52 2.10
CA ALA A 260 14.82 -12.25 1.63
C ALA A 260 15.83 -12.45 0.48
N HIS A 261 16.71 -13.44 0.58
CA HIS A 261 17.66 -13.76 -0.49
C HIS A 261 16.96 -14.16 -1.80
N LEU A 262 16.00 -15.09 -1.74
CA LEU A 262 15.26 -15.55 -2.92
C LEU A 262 14.34 -14.46 -3.47
N ALA A 263 13.74 -13.63 -2.62
CA ALA A 263 12.94 -12.49 -3.08
C ALA A 263 13.77 -11.49 -3.89
N ARG A 264 15.03 -11.24 -3.50
CA ARG A 264 15.95 -10.43 -4.30
C ARG A 264 16.27 -11.09 -5.64
N ARG A 265 16.63 -12.38 -5.62
CA ARG A 265 17.14 -13.12 -6.79
C ARG A 265 16.06 -13.47 -7.81
N GLU A 266 14.88 -13.85 -7.35
CA GLU A 266 13.83 -14.46 -8.19
C GLU A 266 12.62 -13.54 -8.39
N LEU A 267 12.35 -12.64 -7.43
CA LEU A 267 11.20 -11.73 -7.48
C LEU A 267 11.56 -10.29 -7.84
N GLY A 268 12.86 -9.97 -7.96
CA GLY A 268 13.34 -8.64 -8.33
C GLY A 268 13.12 -7.58 -7.24
N VAL A 269 12.94 -7.98 -5.98
CA VAL A 269 12.82 -7.05 -4.86
C VAL A 269 14.20 -6.49 -4.53
N GLY A 270 14.46 -5.24 -4.91
CA GLY A 270 15.77 -4.59 -4.75
C GLY A 270 15.93 -3.76 -3.47
N ASP A 271 14.83 -3.34 -2.83
CA ASP A 271 14.88 -2.44 -1.69
C ASP A 271 15.47 -3.14 -0.45
N PRO A 272 16.62 -2.66 0.08
CA PRO A 272 17.28 -3.29 1.22
C PRO A 272 16.47 -3.19 2.52
N VAL A 273 15.64 -2.16 2.70
CA VAL A 273 14.78 -1.98 3.89
C VAL A 273 13.67 -3.03 3.89
N ILE A 274 13.03 -3.27 2.74
CA ILE A 274 12.00 -4.32 2.56
C ILE A 274 12.61 -5.71 2.83
N LEU A 275 13.76 -6.00 2.21
CA LEU A 275 14.42 -7.30 2.36
C LEU A 275 14.88 -7.54 3.80
N ARG A 276 15.38 -6.50 4.48
CA ARG A 276 15.79 -6.58 5.90
C ARG A 276 14.59 -6.85 6.80
N ALA A 277 13.46 -6.18 6.59
CA ALA A 277 12.25 -6.42 7.37
C ALA A 277 11.76 -7.87 7.20
N ALA A 278 11.77 -8.40 5.98
CA ALA A 278 11.48 -9.80 5.71
C ALA A 278 12.49 -10.75 6.40
N ALA A 279 13.79 -10.45 6.37
CA ALA A 279 14.81 -11.28 7.01
C ALA A 279 14.71 -11.32 8.55
N ARG A 280 14.24 -10.23 9.16
CA ARG A 280 14.14 -10.07 10.62
C ARG A 280 12.78 -10.47 11.19
N HIS A 281 11.77 -10.77 10.38
CA HIS A 281 10.40 -11.00 10.85
C HIS A 281 10.29 -12.10 11.92
N SER A 282 11.15 -13.12 11.88
CA SER A 282 11.04 -14.28 12.77
C SER A 282 11.66 -14.04 14.16
N LEU A 283 12.79 -13.36 14.27
CA LEU A 283 13.49 -13.16 15.55
C LEU A 283 13.47 -11.70 16.03
N GLY A 284 13.04 -10.79 15.16
CA GLY A 284 13.29 -9.37 15.30
C GLY A 284 14.80 -9.05 15.33
N HIS A 285 15.12 -7.85 15.78
CA HIS A 285 16.48 -7.38 15.99
C HIS A 285 16.51 -6.31 17.09
N PRO A 286 17.58 -6.16 17.89
CA PRO A 286 17.69 -5.08 18.88
C PRO A 286 17.49 -3.67 18.31
N SER A 287 17.86 -3.49 17.04
CA SER A 287 17.70 -2.24 16.29
C SER A 287 16.72 -2.42 15.13
N MET A 288 15.46 -2.74 15.44
CA MET A 288 14.39 -2.79 14.43
C MET A 288 13.97 -1.39 14.00
N GLY A 289 14.02 -1.12 12.70
CA GLY A 289 13.36 0.04 12.12
C GLY A 289 11.83 -0.11 12.11
N GLU A 290 11.12 0.93 11.69
CA GLU A 290 9.65 0.92 11.66
C GLU A 290 9.09 -0.24 10.83
N LEU A 291 9.57 -0.43 9.60
CA LEU A 291 9.13 -1.55 8.75
C LEU A 291 9.45 -2.92 9.36
N ASP A 292 10.61 -3.08 10.01
CA ASP A 292 10.97 -4.34 10.68
C ASP A 292 9.93 -4.68 11.77
N LYS A 293 9.52 -3.69 12.58
CA LYS A 293 8.49 -3.84 13.63
C LYS A 293 7.12 -4.16 13.03
N ILE A 294 6.73 -3.49 11.96
CA ILE A 294 5.45 -3.75 11.25
C ILE A 294 5.37 -5.22 10.85
N ILE A 295 6.40 -5.75 10.18
CA ILE A 295 6.37 -7.13 9.68
C ILE A 295 6.49 -8.15 10.81
N PHE A 296 7.35 -7.89 11.80
CA PHE A 296 7.47 -8.73 13.00
C PHE A 296 6.14 -8.87 13.74
N VAL A 297 5.44 -7.76 13.98
CA VAL A 297 4.15 -7.78 14.69
C VAL A 297 3.03 -8.34 13.81
N ALA A 298 3.03 -8.04 12.51
CA ALA A 298 2.01 -8.55 11.59
C ALA A 298 2.02 -10.08 11.48
N ASP A 299 3.21 -10.71 11.41
CA ASP A 299 3.32 -12.18 11.39
C ASP A 299 2.74 -12.83 12.66
N LEU A 300 3.01 -12.22 13.83
CA LEU A 300 2.49 -12.68 15.11
C LEU A 300 0.99 -12.44 15.27
N ALA A 301 0.47 -11.32 14.77
CA ALA A 301 -0.86 -10.85 15.11
C ALA A 301 -1.88 -10.94 13.96
N ALA A 302 -1.53 -11.48 12.80
CA ALA A 302 -2.41 -11.59 11.64
C ALA A 302 -3.79 -12.21 12.00
N PRO A 303 -4.89 -11.86 11.32
CA PRO A 303 -6.25 -12.34 11.59
C PRO A 303 -6.41 -13.86 11.78
N ASP A 304 -5.61 -14.66 11.09
CA ASP A 304 -5.59 -16.12 11.16
C ASP A 304 -4.91 -16.67 12.42
N ARG A 305 -4.24 -15.83 13.23
CA ARG A 305 -3.61 -16.21 14.50
C ARG A 305 -4.66 -16.23 15.61
N THR A 306 -4.97 -17.42 16.10
CA THR A 306 -6.05 -17.68 17.08
C THR A 306 -5.55 -17.98 18.50
N TYR A 307 -4.25 -17.91 18.75
CA TYR A 307 -3.69 -18.17 20.07
C TYR A 307 -4.00 -17.01 21.06
N PRO A 308 -4.02 -17.29 22.38
CA PRO A 308 -4.29 -16.26 23.40
C PRO A 308 -3.36 -15.04 23.28
N GLY A 309 -3.95 -13.85 23.23
CA GLY A 309 -3.21 -12.58 23.13
C GLY A 309 -2.98 -12.05 21.71
N ALA A 310 -3.14 -12.85 20.65
CA ALA A 310 -2.96 -12.40 19.27
C ALA A 310 -3.86 -11.20 18.89
N ALA A 311 -5.13 -11.24 19.31
CA ALA A 311 -6.08 -10.14 19.09
C ALA A 311 -5.73 -8.87 19.88
N ALA A 312 -5.20 -9.02 21.10
CA ALA A 312 -4.76 -7.88 21.91
C ALA A 312 -3.52 -7.22 21.29
N LEU A 313 -2.55 -8.03 20.86
CA LEU A 313 -1.37 -7.59 20.13
C LEU A 313 -1.73 -6.84 18.84
N ARG A 314 -2.70 -7.36 18.06
CA ARG A 314 -3.22 -6.70 16.85
C ARG A 314 -3.79 -5.31 17.14
N ARG A 315 -4.61 -5.19 18.19
CA ARG A 315 -5.20 -3.90 18.59
C ARG A 315 -4.14 -2.92 19.07
N LEU A 316 -3.15 -3.40 19.82
CA LEU A 316 -2.02 -2.58 20.28
C LEU A 316 -1.19 -2.08 19.09
N ALA A 317 -0.90 -2.94 18.11
CA ALA A 317 -0.10 -2.59 16.93
C ALA A 317 -0.64 -1.41 16.12
N LEU A 318 -1.97 -1.23 16.09
CA LEU A 318 -2.62 -0.11 15.40
C LEU A 318 -2.54 1.21 16.17
N ARG A 319 -2.20 1.17 17.47
CA ARG A 319 -2.14 2.33 18.36
C ARG A 319 -0.70 2.70 18.72
N ASP A 320 0.07 1.70 19.11
CA ASP A 320 1.46 1.80 19.55
C ASP A 320 2.25 0.58 19.04
N LEU A 321 2.98 0.81 17.95
CA LEU A 321 3.77 -0.23 17.29
C LEU A 321 4.97 -0.68 18.12
N ASP A 322 5.56 0.23 18.91
CA ASP A 322 6.74 -0.07 19.71
C ASP A 322 6.36 -0.94 20.90
N ALA A 323 5.29 -0.57 21.61
CA ALA A 323 4.71 -1.39 22.66
C ALA A 323 4.25 -2.75 22.13
N ALA A 324 3.67 -2.80 20.92
CA ALA A 324 3.29 -4.06 20.29
C ALA A 324 4.51 -4.93 19.96
N ALA A 325 5.59 -4.38 19.41
CA ALA A 325 6.80 -5.13 19.13
C ALA A 325 7.42 -5.69 20.43
N ALA A 326 7.47 -4.88 21.48
CA ALA A 326 7.96 -5.28 22.80
C ALA A 326 7.12 -6.41 23.41
N LEU A 327 5.78 -6.30 23.36
CA LEU A 327 4.85 -7.33 23.80
C LEU A 327 4.98 -8.61 22.98
N GLY A 328 5.04 -8.50 21.65
CA GLY A 328 5.20 -9.64 20.75
C GLY A 328 6.49 -10.43 21.02
N ALA A 329 7.60 -9.72 21.27
CA ALA A 329 8.87 -10.34 21.63
C ALA A 329 8.80 -11.06 22.99
N ARG A 330 8.15 -10.47 24.00
CA ARG A 330 7.91 -11.11 25.30
C ARG A 330 7.05 -12.36 25.17
N MET A 331 5.89 -12.26 24.52
CA MET A 331 4.98 -13.39 24.31
C MET A 331 5.69 -14.57 23.63
N LYS A 332 6.49 -14.29 22.60
CA LYS A 332 7.24 -15.32 21.87
C LYS A 332 8.30 -16.00 22.74
N THR A 333 9.07 -15.20 23.47
CA THR A 333 10.15 -15.70 24.35
C THR A 333 9.59 -16.51 25.50
N GLU A 334 8.52 -16.03 26.12
CA GLU A 334 7.86 -16.72 27.23
C GLU A 334 7.23 -18.05 26.79
N TRP A 335 6.60 -18.07 25.61
CA TRP A 335 6.09 -19.31 25.04
C TRP A 335 7.21 -20.34 24.80
N LEU A 336 8.36 -19.91 24.24
CA LEU A 336 9.50 -20.81 24.04
C LEU A 336 10.03 -21.35 25.38
N ARG A 337 10.13 -20.48 26.39
CA ARG A 337 10.57 -20.85 27.75
C ARG A 337 9.64 -21.89 28.37
N LEU A 338 8.33 -21.63 28.39
CA LEU A 338 7.32 -22.53 28.94
C LEU A 338 7.24 -23.86 28.17
N ALA A 339 7.49 -23.84 26.86
CA ALA A 339 7.52 -25.04 26.04
C ALA A 339 8.85 -25.82 26.11
N GLY A 340 9.83 -25.38 26.92
CA GLY A 340 11.15 -26.01 27.00
C GLY A 340 11.92 -26.00 25.68
N ARG A 341 11.63 -25.05 24.78
CA ARG A 341 12.25 -24.96 23.45
C ARG A 341 13.48 -24.07 23.49
N TRP A 342 14.42 -24.33 22.59
CA TRP A 342 15.61 -23.48 22.43
C TRP A 342 15.22 -22.04 22.10
N ILE A 343 15.77 -21.10 22.87
CA ILE A 343 15.60 -19.66 22.66
C ILE A 343 16.83 -19.16 21.90
N HIS A 344 16.61 -18.72 20.66
CA HIS A 344 17.69 -18.19 19.84
C HIS A 344 18.31 -16.93 20.49
N PRO A 345 19.67 -16.82 20.59
CA PRO A 345 20.33 -15.69 21.26
C PRO A 345 19.92 -14.31 20.73
N LEU A 346 19.83 -14.14 19.40
CA LEU A 346 19.30 -12.92 18.79
C LEU A 346 17.86 -12.60 19.24
N GLY A 347 16.96 -13.59 19.24
CA GLY A 347 15.57 -13.39 19.66
C GLY A 347 15.48 -12.97 21.13
N PHE A 348 16.30 -13.56 21.99
CA PHE A 348 16.40 -13.17 23.40
C PHE A 348 16.93 -11.74 23.56
N LYS A 349 18.01 -11.38 22.85
CA LYS A 349 18.55 -10.01 22.85
C LYS A 349 17.55 -8.98 22.34
N THR A 350 16.77 -9.32 21.30
CA THR A 350 15.66 -8.48 20.82
C THR A 350 14.64 -8.29 21.94
N CYS A 351 14.22 -9.36 22.61
CA CYS A 351 13.27 -9.27 23.71
C CYS A 351 13.77 -8.37 24.84
N LEU A 352 15.03 -8.53 25.28
CA LEU A 352 15.61 -7.66 26.30
C LEU A 352 15.63 -6.19 25.86
N LYS A 353 16.11 -5.91 24.63
CA LYS A 353 16.28 -4.53 24.16
C LYS A 353 14.96 -3.78 23.95
N LEU A 354 13.90 -4.45 23.54
CA LEU A 354 12.60 -3.80 23.36
C LEU A 354 11.84 -3.58 24.68
N ASN A 355 12.32 -4.18 25.77
CA ASN A 355 11.68 -4.15 27.08
C ASN A 355 12.57 -3.54 28.18
N SER A 356 13.72 -2.98 27.79
CA SER A 356 14.56 -2.07 28.58
C SER A 356 14.15 -0.65 28.31
#